data_AF-A0A7C5BA82-F1
#
_entry.id   AF-A0A7C5BA82-F1
#
_cell.length_a   1.000
_cell.length_b   1.000
_cell.length_c   1.000
_cell.angle_alpha   90.00
_cell.angle_beta   90.00
_cell.angle_gamma   90.00
#
_symmetry.space_group_name_H-M   'P 1'
#
loop_
_entity.id
_entity.type
_entity.pdbx_description
1 polymer ?
#
loop_
_entity_poly.entity_id
_entity_poly.type
_entity_poly.pdbx_seq_one_letter_code
_entity_poly.pdbx_strand_id
1 'polypeptide(L)'
;MGRKRIKDLPEFKRPREKLVERGPEALSDAELLAILLRTGVEGKSALDLARSTLEKAGPELPRWSVKELAQIPGVGLAKACEIVAAFELARRFLLGKRPAISKPEDVLPYVQDLLD
;
A
#
# COMPACT_ATOMS: atom_id res chain seq x y z
N MET A 1 -24.87 19.90 -1.39
CA MET A 1 -23.49 20.46 -1.28
C MET A 1 -22.55 19.64 -2.14
N GLY A 2 -21.94 20.24 -3.17
CA GLY A 2 -21.02 19.52 -4.07
C GLY A 2 -19.78 19.04 -3.30
N ARG A 3 -19.47 17.74 -3.41
CA ARG A 3 -18.36 17.11 -2.67
C ARG A 3 -17.03 17.56 -3.27
N LYS A 4 -16.13 18.09 -2.43
CA LYS A 4 -14.79 18.55 -2.85
C LYS A 4 -13.98 17.38 -3.38
N ARG A 5 -13.60 17.42 -4.66
CA ARG A 5 -12.62 16.50 -5.26
C ARG A 5 -11.23 16.89 -4.77
N ILE A 6 -10.26 15.99 -4.90
CA ILE A 6 -8.86 16.28 -4.49
C ILE A 6 -8.33 17.53 -5.19
N LYS A 7 -8.63 17.72 -6.48
CA LYS A 7 -8.25 18.94 -7.22
C LYS A 7 -8.91 20.23 -6.71
N ASP A 8 -10.00 20.11 -5.95
CA ASP A 8 -10.68 21.26 -5.33
C ASP A 8 -10.05 21.60 -3.96
N LEU A 9 -9.04 20.83 -3.50
CA LEU A 9 -8.21 21.17 -2.34
C LEU A 9 -7.09 22.15 -2.76
N PRO A 10 -6.62 23.02 -1.84
CA PRO A 10 -5.37 23.76 -2.01
C PRO A 10 -4.22 22.80 -2.36
N GLU A 11 -3.30 23.21 -3.23
CA GLU A 11 -2.23 22.34 -3.75
C GLU A 11 -1.41 21.69 -2.65
N PHE A 12 -1.02 22.45 -1.62
CA PHE A 12 -0.27 21.94 -0.46
C PHE A 12 -1.01 20.85 0.35
N LYS A 13 -2.32 20.67 0.14
CA LYS A 13 -3.14 19.62 0.75
C LYS A 13 -3.42 18.45 -0.19
N ARG A 14 -3.05 18.55 -1.47
CA ARG A 14 -3.21 17.47 -2.42
C ARG A 14 -2.06 16.47 -2.22
N PRO A 15 -2.33 15.16 -2.10
CA PRO A 15 -1.30 14.21 -1.69
C PRO A 15 -0.06 14.18 -2.59
N ARG A 16 -0.22 14.25 -3.91
CA ARG A 16 0.91 14.15 -4.85
C ARG A 16 1.80 15.40 -4.80
N GLU A 17 1.17 16.56 -4.77
CA GLU A 17 1.82 17.86 -4.68
C GLU A 17 2.54 18.00 -3.34
N LYS A 18 1.90 17.60 -2.25
CA LYS A 18 2.51 17.52 -0.91
C LYS A 18 3.72 16.57 -0.87
N LEU A 19 3.63 15.41 -1.54
CA LEU A 19 4.75 14.46 -1.65
C LEU A 19 5.95 15.07 -2.36
N VAL A 20 5.71 15.83 -3.45
CA VAL A 20 6.78 16.52 -4.20
C VAL A 20 7.41 17.64 -3.37
N GLU A 21 6.60 18.43 -2.65
CA GLU A 21 7.08 19.59 -1.90
C GLU A 21 7.74 19.23 -0.56
N ARG A 22 7.25 18.20 0.13
CA ARG A 22 7.56 17.94 1.55
C ARG A 22 8.01 16.51 1.86
N GLY A 23 8.13 15.65 0.86
CA GLY A 23 8.55 14.27 1.06
C GLY A 23 7.47 13.35 1.65
N PRO A 24 7.71 12.02 1.65
CA PRO A 24 6.75 11.01 2.11
C PRO A 24 6.43 11.11 3.61
N GLU A 25 7.36 11.57 4.43
CA GLU A 25 7.22 11.75 5.88
C GLU A 25 6.15 12.77 6.27
N ALA A 26 5.80 13.70 5.37
CA ALA A 26 4.74 14.66 5.58
C ALA A 26 3.34 14.07 5.32
N LEU A 27 3.24 12.87 4.76
CA LEU A 27 1.98 12.24 4.40
C LEU A 27 1.48 11.29 5.48
N SER A 28 0.18 11.29 5.69
CA SER A 28 -0.51 10.22 6.42
C SER A 28 -0.61 8.95 5.57
N ASP A 29 -0.82 7.80 6.22
CA ASP A 29 -1.03 6.52 5.53
C ASP A 29 -2.19 6.58 4.51
N ALA A 30 -3.25 7.32 4.85
CA ALA A 30 -4.38 7.53 3.94
C ALA A 30 -3.98 8.35 2.71
N GLU A 31 -3.11 9.35 2.85
CA GLU A 31 -2.59 10.12 1.72
C GLU A 31 -1.65 9.26 0.86
N LEU A 32 -0.76 8.47 1.47
CA LEU A 32 0.12 7.55 0.76
C LEU A 32 -0.68 6.52 -0.06
N LEU A 33 -1.67 5.89 0.58
CA LEU A 33 -2.54 4.93 -0.11
C LEU A 33 -3.39 5.62 -1.18
N ALA A 34 -3.89 6.84 -0.96
CA ALA A 34 -4.65 7.58 -1.96
C ALA A 34 -3.83 7.89 -3.22
N ILE A 35 -2.52 8.10 -3.09
CA ILE A 35 -1.62 8.28 -4.23
C ILE A 35 -1.59 7.00 -5.07
N LEU A 36 -1.43 5.83 -4.42
CA LEU A 36 -1.42 4.52 -5.08
C LEU A 36 -2.75 4.22 -5.78
N LEU A 37 -3.88 4.52 -5.12
CA LEU A 37 -5.21 4.29 -5.69
C LEU A 37 -5.53 5.18 -6.89
N ARG A 38 -4.83 6.31 -7.03
CA ARG A 38 -4.90 7.36 -8.07
C ARG A 38 -6.23 8.09 -8.23
N THR A 39 -7.34 7.35 -8.23
CA THR A 39 -8.69 7.84 -8.44
C THR A 39 -9.63 7.30 -7.37
N GLY A 40 -10.66 8.08 -7.08
CA GLY A 40 -11.77 7.64 -6.25
C GLY A 40 -12.70 6.69 -7.00
N VAL A 41 -13.93 6.60 -6.51
CA VAL A 41 -15.08 6.01 -7.20
C VAL A 41 -16.26 6.96 -7.07
N GLU A 42 -17.38 6.64 -7.71
CA GLU A 42 -18.58 7.43 -7.55
C GLU A 42 -18.94 7.58 -6.06
N GLY A 43 -19.16 8.82 -5.63
CA GLY A 43 -19.45 9.16 -4.23
C GLY A 43 -18.26 9.20 -3.25
N LYS A 44 -17.06 8.73 -3.63
CA LYS A 44 -15.87 8.72 -2.74
C LYS A 44 -14.61 9.21 -3.46
N SER A 45 -13.91 10.20 -2.90
CA SER A 45 -12.58 10.58 -3.39
C SER A 45 -11.55 9.47 -3.17
N ALA A 46 -10.36 9.54 -3.81
CA ALA A 46 -9.30 8.57 -3.55
C ALA A 46 -8.87 8.55 -2.07
N LEU A 47 -8.93 9.71 -1.41
CA LEU A 47 -8.63 9.85 0.01
C LEU A 47 -9.70 9.20 0.90
N ASP A 48 -10.98 9.37 0.53
CA ASP A 48 -12.09 8.68 1.21
C ASP A 48 -11.97 7.15 1.06
N LEU A 49 -11.63 6.69 -0.16
CA LEU A 49 -11.45 5.27 -0.45
C LEU A 49 -10.27 4.69 0.34
N ALA A 50 -9.13 5.38 0.35
CA ALA A 50 -7.94 5.00 1.11
C ALA A 50 -8.24 4.89 2.60
N ARG A 51 -8.91 5.90 3.19
CA ARG A 51 -9.28 5.88 4.60
C ARG A 51 -10.17 4.68 4.93
N SER A 52 -11.24 4.46 4.15
CA SER A 52 -12.13 3.31 4.38
C SER A 52 -11.45 1.95 4.18
N THR A 53 -10.43 1.89 3.31
CA THR A 53 -9.62 0.68 3.09
C THR A 53 -8.74 0.40 4.32
N LEU A 54 -8.06 1.43 4.85
CA LEU A 54 -7.25 1.32 6.06
C LEU A 54 -8.09 0.99 7.29
N GLU A 55 -9.27 1.60 7.45
CA GLU A 55 -10.20 1.28 8.55
C GLU A 55 -10.66 -0.18 8.51
N LYS A 56 -10.92 -0.72 7.32
CA LYS A 56 -11.40 -2.10 7.15
C LYS A 56 -10.31 -3.15 7.32
N ALA A 57 -9.11 -2.89 6.79
CA ALA A 57 -8.01 -3.86 6.85
C ALA A 57 -7.15 -3.72 8.12
N GLY A 58 -7.07 -2.52 8.68
CA GLY A 58 -6.26 -2.20 9.84
C GLY A 58 -4.78 -2.55 9.63
N PRO A 59 -4.08 -3.00 10.68
CA PRO A 59 -2.65 -3.34 10.59
C PRO A 59 -2.37 -4.54 9.69
N GLU A 60 -3.39 -5.34 9.35
CA GLU A 60 -3.23 -6.54 8.52
C GLU A 60 -3.24 -6.22 7.02
N LEU A 61 -3.47 -4.96 6.61
CA LEU A 61 -3.48 -4.55 5.20
C LEU A 61 -2.31 -5.10 4.36
N PRO A 62 -1.04 -5.10 4.83
CA PRO A 62 0.08 -5.64 4.06
C PRO A 62 0.00 -7.15 3.78
N ARG A 63 -0.85 -7.89 4.50
CA ARG A 63 -1.04 -9.35 4.34
C ARG A 63 -2.24 -9.71 3.48
N TRP A 64 -3.10 -8.75 3.13
CA TRP A 64 -4.29 -9.03 2.34
C TRP A 64 -3.92 -9.40 0.90
N SER A 65 -4.59 -10.43 0.39
CA SER A 65 -4.51 -10.85 -1.00
C SER A 65 -5.27 -9.90 -1.93
N VAL A 66 -4.98 -10.00 -3.24
CA VAL A 66 -5.74 -9.28 -4.28
C VAL A 66 -7.23 -9.58 -4.17
N LYS A 67 -7.61 -10.83 -3.85
CA LYS A 67 -9.01 -11.24 -3.74
C LYS A 67 -9.71 -10.55 -2.57
N GLU A 68 -9.06 -10.45 -1.42
CA GLU A 68 -9.61 -9.80 -0.22
C GLU A 68 -9.76 -8.28 -0.43
N LEU A 69 -8.74 -7.64 -1.01
CA LEU A 69 -8.79 -6.22 -1.37
C LEU A 69 -9.88 -5.94 -2.41
N ALA A 70 -10.05 -6.82 -3.38
CA ALA A 70 -11.06 -6.69 -4.43
C ALA A 70 -12.52 -6.78 -3.89
N GLN A 71 -12.72 -7.25 -2.65
CA GLN A 71 -14.03 -7.21 -1.99
C GLN A 71 -14.37 -5.84 -1.38
N ILE A 72 -13.43 -4.89 -1.37
CA ILE A 72 -13.68 -3.54 -0.85
C ILE A 72 -14.39 -2.73 -1.95
N PRO A 73 -15.61 -2.20 -1.70
CA PRO A 73 -16.31 -1.40 -2.69
C PRO A 73 -15.47 -0.23 -3.19
N GLY A 74 -15.16 -0.25 -4.49
CA GLY A 74 -14.34 0.75 -5.18
C GLY A 74 -12.84 0.45 -5.29
N VAL A 75 -12.37 -0.65 -4.70
CA VAL A 75 -11.05 -1.24 -4.93
C VAL A 75 -11.22 -2.43 -5.87
N GLY A 76 -11.29 -2.16 -7.18
CA GLY A 76 -11.32 -3.25 -8.18
C GLY A 76 -9.97 -3.95 -8.33
N LEU A 77 -9.91 -4.99 -9.17
CA LEU A 77 -8.71 -5.80 -9.40
C LEU A 77 -7.44 -4.97 -9.67
N ALA A 78 -7.53 -3.92 -10.50
CA ALA A 78 -6.39 -3.06 -10.81
C ALA A 78 -5.80 -2.39 -9.55
N LYS A 79 -6.65 -1.74 -8.75
CA LYS A 79 -6.24 -1.07 -7.51
C LYS A 79 -5.74 -2.08 -6.46
N ALA A 80 -6.37 -3.24 -6.37
CA ALA A 80 -5.93 -4.32 -5.48
C ALA A 80 -4.53 -4.82 -5.85
N CYS A 81 -4.26 -5.05 -7.14
CA CYS A 81 -2.92 -5.42 -7.62
C CYS A 81 -1.88 -4.34 -7.32
N GLU A 82 -2.20 -3.06 -7.51
CA GLU A 82 -1.31 -1.94 -7.19
C GLU A 82 -0.89 -1.94 -5.72
N ILE A 83 -1.84 -2.14 -4.78
CA ILE A 83 -1.56 -2.20 -3.34
C ILE A 83 -0.66 -3.38 -3.00
N VAL A 84 -1.01 -4.58 -3.47
CA VAL A 84 -0.23 -5.81 -3.19
C VAL A 84 1.18 -5.69 -3.75
N ALA A 85 1.33 -5.16 -4.97
CA ALA A 85 2.63 -4.92 -5.58
C ALA A 85 3.48 -3.93 -4.76
N ALA A 86 2.87 -2.85 -4.26
CA ALA A 86 3.57 -1.86 -3.43
C ALA A 86 4.12 -2.48 -2.14
N PHE A 87 3.33 -3.28 -1.43
CA PHE A 87 3.79 -3.96 -0.21
C PHE A 87 4.84 -5.03 -0.50
N GLU A 88 4.69 -5.81 -1.57
CA GLU A 88 5.70 -6.82 -1.94
C GLU A 88 7.04 -6.16 -2.33
N LEU A 89 7.00 -5.02 -3.04
CA LEU A 89 8.21 -4.25 -3.32
C LEU A 89 8.87 -3.78 -2.02
N ALA A 90 8.11 -3.15 -1.11
CA ALA A 90 8.63 -2.72 0.18
C ALA A 90 9.25 -3.90 0.95
N ARG A 91 8.57 -5.05 0.99
CA ARG A 91 9.07 -6.27 1.63
C ARG A 91 10.39 -6.75 1.03
N ARG A 92 10.56 -6.74 -0.30
CA ARG A 92 11.82 -7.15 -0.97
C ARG A 92 12.98 -6.21 -0.69
N PHE A 93 12.72 -4.91 -0.59
CA PHE A 93 13.77 -3.93 -0.29
C PHE A 93 14.17 -3.94 1.19
N LEU A 94 13.22 -4.17 2.11
CA LEU A 94 13.48 -4.16 3.55
C LEU A 94 14.02 -5.49 4.08
N LEU A 95 13.52 -6.62 3.59
CA LEU A 95 13.88 -7.96 4.07
C LEU A 95 14.81 -8.71 3.13
N GLY A 96 15.23 -8.08 2.03
CA GLY A 96 15.96 -8.74 0.95
C GLY A 96 15.12 -9.75 0.16
N LYS A 97 15.73 -10.36 -0.86
CA LYS A 97 15.16 -11.55 -1.49
C LYS A 97 15.22 -12.70 -0.50
N ARG A 98 14.13 -13.45 -0.36
CA ARG A 98 14.19 -14.73 0.36
C ARG A 98 15.21 -15.62 -0.34
N PRO A 99 16.10 -16.31 0.38
CA PRO A 99 16.93 -17.34 -0.23
C PRO A 99 16.05 -18.34 -0.95
N ALA A 100 16.41 -18.66 -2.19
CA ALA A 100 15.82 -19.79 -2.88
C ALA A 100 16.40 -21.05 -2.22
N ILE A 101 15.55 -21.82 -1.54
CA ILE A 101 15.92 -23.11 -0.97
C ILE A 101 15.45 -24.17 -1.97
N SER A 102 16.40 -24.71 -2.72
CA SER A 102 16.18 -25.73 -3.75
C SER A 102 16.78 -27.08 -3.37
N LYS A 103 17.80 -27.06 -2.50
CA LYS A 103 18.48 -28.24 -1.96
C LYS A 103 18.85 -27.99 -0.49
N PRO A 104 19.06 -29.05 0.31
CA PRO A 104 19.36 -28.91 1.74
C PRO A 104 20.52 -27.95 2.06
N GLU A 105 21.52 -27.87 1.18
CA GLU A 105 22.70 -27.02 1.36
C GLU A 105 22.37 -25.52 1.33
N ASP A 106 21.29 -25.12 0.67
CA ASP A 106 20.87 -23.71 0.55
C ASP A 106 20.42 -23.12 1.89
N VAL A 107 20.04 -23.98 2.85
CA VAL A 107 19.62 -23.58 4.20
C VAL A 107 20.80 -23.38 5.14
N LEU A 108 21.96 -24.01 4.89
CA LEU A 108 23.09 -24.04 5.81
C LEU A 108 23.56 -22.65 6.25
N PRO A 109 23.65 -21.61 5.39
CA PRO A 109 24.06 -20.27 5.82
C PRO A 109 23.10 -19.59 6.82
N TYR A 110 21.88 -20.10 7.00
CA TYR A 110 20.82 -19.49 7.80
C TYR A 110 20.53 -20.24 9.11
N VAL A 111 21.18 -21.38 9.34
CA VAL A 111 20.94 -22.24 10.51
C VAL A 111 22.23 -22.63 11.23
N GLN A 112 23.38 -22.07 10.84
CA GLN A 112 24.67 -22.32 11.51
C GLN A 112 24.60 -22.00 13.01
N ASP A 113 23.83 -20.98 13.37
CA ASP A 113 23.61 -20.52 14.73
C ASP A 113 22.75 -21.48 15.57
N LEU A 114 22.16 -22.51 14.95
CA LEU A 114 21.32 -23.53 15.59
C LEU A 114 22.10 -24.83 15.88
N LEU A 115 23.40 -24.89 15.58
CA LEU A 115 24.26 -26.06 15.79
C LEU A 115 24.84 -26.13 17.22
N ASP A 116 24.02 -25.82 18.22
CA ASP A 116 24.31 -26.12 19.63
C ASP A 116 24.12 -27.62 19.94
#